data_AF-W4RP49-F1
#
_entry.id   AF-W4RP49-F1
#
_cell.length_a   1.000
_cell.length_b   1.000
_cell.length_c   1.000
_cell.angle_alpha   90.00
_cell.angle_beta   90.00
_cell.angle_gamma   90.00
#
_symmetry.space_group_name_H-M   'P 1'
#
loop_
_entity.id
_entity.type
_entity.pdbx_description
1 polymer ?
#
loop_
_entity_poly.entity_id
_entity_poly.type
_entity_poly.pdbx_seq_one_letter_code
_entity_poly.pdbx_strand_id
1 'polypeptide(L)'
;MIIFDAAMKKANTREEKLFILDEKLKRSVMNFMNIHSRFLFEQRFYKERNEGIVSANRLNQLMEESINEAYAGSLEQPSIYSWVWTPHYYITQSPFYNFPYTFGIYLH
;
A
#
# COMPACT_ATOMS: atom_id res chain seq x y z
N MET A 1 13.06 16.21 3.49
CA MET A 1 11.69 16.20 2.92
C MET A 1 11.16 17.62 3.03
N ILE A 2 11.38 18.46 2.00
CA ILE A 2 11.33 19.93 2.11
C ILE A 2 10.01 20.46 2.70
N ILE A 3 8.87 19.84 2.37
CA ILE A 3 7.55 20.27 2.85
C ILE A 3 7.36 19.97 4.36
N PHE A 4 7.79 18.79 4.83
CA PHE A 4 7.71 18.45 6.26
C PHE A 4 8.65 19.32 7.09
N ASP A 5 9.87 19.52 6.59
CA ASP A 5 10.87 20.36 7.26
C ASP A 5 10.40 21.82 7.33
N ALA A 6 9.72 22.32 6.29
CA ALA A 6 9.10 23.63 6.29
C ALA A 6 7.88 23.72 7.22
N ALA A 7 7.03 22.71 7.28
CA ALA A 7 5.87 22.66 8.18
C ALA A 7 6.30 22.63 9.66
N MET A 8 7.31 21.82 9.99
CA MET A 8 7.88 21.76 11.34
C MET A 8 8.54 23.08 11.78
N LYS A 9 9.16 23.82 10.85
CA LYS A 9 9.74 25.15 11.11
C LYS A 9 8.68 26.25 11.28
N LYS A 10 7.50 26.10 10.66
CA LYS A 10 6.39 27.06 10.75
C LYS A 10 5.44 26.80 11.93
N ALA A 11 5.47 25.60 12.51
CA ALA A 11 4.65 25.25 13.67
C ALA A 11 5.14 25.99 14.92
N ASN A 12 4.25 26.74 15.55
CA ASN A 12 4.56 27.62 16.68
C ASN A 12 4.27 26.95 18.02
N THR A 13 3.33 26.01 18.05
CA THR A 13 2.92 25.33 19.29
C THR A 13 3.42 23.89 19.35
N ARG A 14 3.40 23.30 20.55
CA ARG A 14 3.76 21.89 20.74
C ARG A 14 2.72 20.98 20.09
N GLU A 15 1.46 21.38 20.14
CA GLU A 15 0.30 20.67 19.62
C GLU A 15 0.36 20.58 18.09
N GLU A 16 0.69 21.68 17.41
CA GLU A 16 0.89 21.68 15.95
C GLU A 16 2.03 20.75 15.52
N LYS A 17 3.14 20.75 16.26
CA LYS A 17 4.28 19.84 15.99
C LYS A 17 3.90 18.38 16.19
N LEU A 18 3.14 18.07 17.26
CA LEU A 18 2.65 16.72 17.52
C LEU A 18 1.70 16.25 16.42
N PHE A 19 0.79 17.11 15.96
CA PHE A 19 -0.12 16.80 14.86
C PHE A 19 0.63 16.50 13.56
N ILE A 20 1.62 17.34 13.20
CA ILE A 20 2.43 17.14 11.99
C ILE A 20 3.22 15.81 12.06
N LEU A 21 3.72 15.45 13.24
CA LEU A 21 4.42 14.18 13.45
C LEU A 21 3.48 12.98 13.34
N ASP A 22 2.31 13.06 13.96
CA ASP A 22 1.28 12.00 13.92
C ASP A 22 0.82 11.75 12.48
N GLU A 23 0.52 12.79 11.71
CA GLU A 23 0.15 12.67 10.30
C GLU A 23 1.25 12.04 9.45
N LYS A 24 2.53 12.35 9.74
CA LYS A 24 3.66 11.71 9.06
C LYS A 24 3.74 10.22 9.39
N LEU A 25 3.63 9.86 10.67
CA LEU A 25 3.67 8.46 11.10
C LEU A 25 2.53 7.66 10.47
N LYS A 26 1.31 8.19 10.52
CA LYS A 26 0.13 7.57 9.88
C LYS A 26 0.35 7.33 8.39
N ARG A 27 0.81 8.34 7.65
CA ARG A 27 1.09 8.21 6.21
C ARG A 27 2.16 7.17 5.92
N SER A 28 3.25 7.14 6.70
CA SER A 28 4.30 6.15 6.54
C SER A 28 3.76 4.74 6.77
N VAL A 29 3.06 4.50 7.88
CA VAL A 29 2.46 3.19 8.19
C VAL A 29 1.47 2.78 7.11
N MET A 30 0.54 3.65 6.73
CA MET A 30 -0.44 3.36 5.68
C MET A 30 0.21 2.99 4.36
N ASN A 31 1.30 3.66 3.97
CA ASN A 31 2.04 3.32 2.75
C ASN A 31 2.66 1.93 2.84
N PHE A 32 3.29 1.56 3.97
CA PHE A 32 3.86 0.23 4.15
C PHE A 32 2.80 -0.86 4.08
N MET A 33 1.68 -0.69 4.79
CA MET A 33 0.58 -1.66 4.77
C MET A 33 -0.02 -1.79 3.37
N ASN A 34 -0.15 -0.68 2.63
CA ASN A 34 -0.65 -0.72 1.26
C ASN A 34 0.30 -1.48 0.32
N ILE A 35 1.60 -1.18 0.37
CA ILE A 35 2.61 -1.88 -0.44
C ILE A 35 2.62 -3.38 -0.10
N HIS A 36 2.55 -3.74 1.19
CA HIS A 36 2.52 -5.12 1.63
C HIS A 36 1.27 -5.86 1.11
N SER A 37 0.09 -5.22 1.19
CA SER A 37 -1.16 -5.74 0.64
C SER A 37 -1.06 -6.02 -0.87
N ARG A 38 -0.48 -5.08 -1.64
CA ARG A 38 -0.28 -5.26 -3.09
C ARG A 38 0.66 -6.43 -3.40
N PHE A 39 1.74 -6.56 -2.62
CA PHE A 39 2.70 -7.65 -2.78
C PHE A 39 2.03 -9.01 -2.54
N LEU A 40 1.25 -9.14 -1.47
CA LEU A 40 0.50 -10.37 -1.17
C LEU A 40 -0.50 -10.69 -2.28
N PHE A 41 -1.22 -9.69 -2.77
CA PHE A 41 -2.18 -9.85 -3.87
C PHE A 41 -1.49 -10.34 -5.15
N GLU A 42 -0.41 -9.69 -5.59
CA GLU A 42 0.33 -10.09 -6.79
C GLU A 42 0.86 -11.52 -6.66
N GLN A 43 1.46 -11.87 -5.51
CA GLN A 43 1.99 -13.21 -5.27
C GLN A 43 0.88 -14.28 -5.38
N ARG A 44 -0.28 -14.06 -4.77
CA ARG A 44 -1.41 -14.99 -4.81
C ARG A 44 -2.02 -15.09 -6.20
N PHE A 45 -2.22 -13.96 -6.85
CA PHE A 45 -2.74 -13.90 -8.21
C PHE A 45 -1.85 -14.68 -9.18
N TYR A 46 -0.53 -14.45 -9.17
CA TYR A 46 0.38 -15.19 -10.04
C TYR A 46 0.40 -16.69 -9.74
N LYS A 47 0.30 -17.08 -8.47
CA LYS A 47 0.21 -18.49 -8.08
C LYS A 47 -1.04 -19.16 -8.66
N GLU A 48 -2.22 -18.57 -8.48
CA GLU A 48 -3.48 -19.15 -9.02
C GLU A 48 -3.56 -19.06 -10.55
N ARG A 49 -2.99 -18.00 -11.14
CA ARG A 49 -2.98 -17.83 -12.60
C ARG A 49 -2.18 -18.92 -13.32
N ASN A 50 -1.20 -19.54 -12.65
CA ASN A 50 -0.47 -20.69 -13.17
C ASN A 50 -1.36 -21.94 -13.31
N GLU A 51 -2.46 -22.01 -12.54
CA GLU A 51 -3.39 -23.14 -12.54
C GLU A 51 -4.56 -22.93 -13.52
N GLY A 52 -4.77 -21.70 -14.01
CA GLY A 52 -5.81 -21.41 -14.99
C GLY A 52 -6.26 -19.96 -15.02
N ILE A 53 -7.48 -19.73 -15.52
CA ILE A 53 -8.11 -18.41 -15.54
C ILE A 53 -8.65 -18.10 -14.14
N VAL A 54 -8.26 -16.94 -13.61
CA VAL A 54 -8.78 -16.42 -12.33
C VAL A 54 -9.98 -15.52 -12.63
N SER A 55 -11.15 -15.81 -12.05
CA SER A 55 -12.37 -15.02 -12.27
C SER A 55 -12.34 -13.69 -11.51
N ALA A 56 -13.14 -12.72 -11.94
CA ALA A 56 -13.28 -11.44 -11.23
C ALA A 56 -13.71 -11.60 -9.76
N ASN A 57 -14.62 -12.55 -9.48
CA ASN A 57 -15.03 -12.86 -8.12
C ASN A 57 -13.84 -13.38 -7.28
N ARG A 58 -12.98 -14.22 -7.87
CA ARG A 58 -11.79 -14.71 -7.16
C ARG A 58 -10.75 -13.60 -6.95
N LEU A 59 -10.57 -12.71 -7.92
CA LEU A 59 -9.72 -11.53 -7.76
C LEU A 59 -10.17 -10.62 -6.60
N ASN A 60 -11.48 -10.43 -6.43
CA ASN A 60 -12.02 -9.69 -5.30
C ASN A 60 -11.70 -10.36 -3.96
N GLN A 61 -11.83 -11.69 -3.88
CA GLN A 61 -11.48 -12.46 -2.67
C GLN A 61 -9.97 -12.37 -2.37
N LEU A 62 -9.12 -12.56 -3.38
CA LEU A 62 -7.67 -12.44 -3.22
C LEU A 62 -7.27 -11.05 -2.71
N MET A 63 -7.94 -10.00 -3.19
CA MET A 63 -7.72 -8.63 -2.73
C MET A 63 -8.15 -8.45 -1.28
N GLU A 64 -9.34 -8.92 -0.91
CA GLU A 64 -9.85 -8.88 0.45
C GLU A 64 -8.91 -9.62 1.42
N GLU A 65 -8.52 -10.86 1.10
CA GLU A 65 -7.59 -11.66 1.89
C GLU A 65 -6.23 -10.94 2.05
N SER A 66 -5.76 -10.25 1.01
CA SER A 66 -4.46 -9.55 1.03
C SER A 66 -4.51 -8.25 1.83
N ILE A 67 -5.62 -7.51 1.78
CA ILE A 67 -5.83 -6.32 2.60
C ILE A 67 -6.01 -6.71 4.07
N ASN A 68 -6.83 -7.72 4.36
CA ASN A 68 -7.07 -8.17 5.73
C ASN A 68 -5.80 -8.66 6.41
N GLU A 69 -4.95 -9.41 5.71
CA GLU A 69 -3.66 -9.83 6.24
C GLU A 69 -2.70 -8.66 6.45
N ALA A 70 -2.54 -7.80 5.43
CA ALA A 70 -1.61 -6.68 5.51
C ALA A 70 -1.99 -5.66 6.59
N TYR A 71 -3.28 -5.47 6.86
CA TYR A 71 -3.79 -4.56 7.88
C TYR A 71 -4.15 -5.26 9.20
N ALA A 72 -3.88 -6.55 9.35
CA ALA A 72 -4.23 -7.33 10.54
C ALA A 72 -5.71 -7.15 10.99
N GLY A 73 -6.62 -7.06 10.02
CA GLY A 73 -8.06 -6.83 10.28
C GLY A 73 -8.41 -5.42 10.79
N SER A 74 -7.50 -4.45 10.74
CA SER A 74 -7.75 -3.08 11.22
C SER A 74 -8.60 -2.22 10.29
N LEU A 75 -8.97 -2.72 9.11
CA LEU A 75 -9.77 -2.03 8.11
C LEU A 75 -11.19 -2.59 8.10
N GLU A 76 -12.18 -1.76 8.42
CA GLU A 76 -13.59 -2.19 8.43
C GLU A 76 -14.18 -2.39 7.03
N GLN A 77 -13.73 -1.61 6.04
CA GLN A 77 -14.26 -1.65 4.67
C GLN A 77 -13.13 -1.61 3.63
N PRO A 78 -12.46 -2.75 3.37
CA PRO A 78 -11.41 -2.81 2.38
C PRO A 78 -11.97 -2.64 0.97
N SER A 79 -11.27 -1.88 0.12
CA SER A 79 -11.67 -1.68 -1.28
C SER A 79 -11.27 -2.89 -2.13
N ILE A 80 -12.12 -3.92 -2.12
CA ILE A 80 -11.88 -5.21 -2.79
C ILE A 80 -11.72 -5.10 -4.32
N TYR A 81 -12.25 -4.03 -4.93
CA TYR A 81 -12.15 -3.77 -6.36
C TYR A 81 -10.88 -3.02 -6.76
N SER A 82 -9.98 -2.71 -5.82
CA SER A 82 -8.79 -1.90 -6.07
C SER A 82 -7.86 -2.45 -7.15
N TRP A 83 -7.93 -3.74 -7.44
CA TRP A 83 -7.20 -4.34 -8.56
C TRP A 83 -7.63 -3.82 -9.93
N VAL A 84 -8.88 -3.35 -10.08
CA VAL A 84 -9.43 -2.87 -11.35
C VAL A 84 -8.78 -1.57 -11.83
N TRP A 85 -8.52 -0.63 -10.91
CA TRP A 85 -7.98 0.70 -11.26
C TRP A 85 -6.53 0.91 -10.84
N THR A 86 -5.83 -0.13 -10.36
CA THR A 86 -4.42 -0.03 -9.99
C THR A 86 -3.55 -0.36 -11.21
N PRO A 87 -2.92 0.64 -11.88
CA PRO A 87 -2.23 0.40 -13.15
C PRO A 87 -1.05 -0.57 -13.02
N HIS A 88 -0.43 -0.63 -11.84
CA HIS A 88 0.73 -1.46 -11.53
C HIS A 88 0.52 -2.95 -11.82
N TYR A 89 -0.69 -3.47 -11.60
CA TYR A 89 -1.01 -4.88 -11.85
C TYR A 89 -1.04 -5.23 -13.34
N TYR A 90 -1.11 -4.22 -14.22
CA TYR A 90 -1.18 -4.39 -15.66
C TYR A 90 0.17 -4.16 -16.35
N ILE A 91 1.22 -3.82 -15.60
CA ILE A 91 2.59 -3.66 -16.12
C ILE A 91 3.25 -5.05 -16.17
N THR A 92 2.91 -5.81 -17.20
CA THR A 92 3.35 -7.22 -17.37
C THR A 92 4.84 -7.39 -17.64
N GLN A 93 5.54 -6.32 -18.03
CA GLN A 93 6.99 -6.32 -18.28
C GLN A 93 7.81 -6.23 -16.98
N SER A 94 7.18 -5.90 -15.85
CA SER A 94 7.83 -5.83 -14.54
C SER A 94 6.86 -6.29 -13.45
N PRO A 95 6.63 -7.61 -13.30
CA PRO A 95 5.91 -8.13 -12.13
C PRO A 95 6.61 -7.66 -10.85
N PHE A 96 5.85 -7.28 -9.81
CA PHE A 96 6.37 -6.70 -8.57
C PHE A 96 7.05 -5.32 -8.67
N TYR A 97 6.70 -4.50 -9.68
CA TYR A 97 7.25 -3.15 -9.87
C TYR A 97 7.21 -2.25 -8.61
N ASN A 98 6.31 -2.49 -7.66
CA ASN A 98 6.22 -1.74 -6.41
C ASN A 98 7.30 -2.12 -5.35
N PHE A 99 7.93 -3.29 -5.46
CA PHE A 99 8.87 -3.80 -4.45
C PHE A 99 10.21 -3.03 -4.39
N PRO A 100 10.80 -2.58 -5.52
CA PRO A 100 12.00 -1.75 -5.50
C PRO A 100 11.78 -0.34 -4.92
N TYR A 101 10.58 0.24 -5.07
CA TYR A 101 10.28 1.58 -4.52
C TYR A 101 10.23 1.61 -3.00
N THR A 102 9.98 0.47 -2.36
CA THR A 102 10.05 0.34 -0.90
C THR A 102 11.48 0.50 -0.39
N PHE A 103 12.49 0.04 -1.15
CA PHE A 103 13.90 0.23 -0.81
C PHE A 103 14.42 1.64 -1.12
N GLY A 104 13.89 2.31 -2.15
CA GLY A 104 14.29 3.69 -2.51
C GLY A 104 13.98 4.74 -1.43
N ILE A 105 12.94 4.53 -0.61
CA ILE A 105 12.63 5.40 0.54
C ILE A 105 13.65 5.25 1.68
N TYR A 106 14.40 4.15 1.74
CA TYR A 106 15.43 3.93 2.78
C TYR A 106 16.82 4.47 2.39
N LEU A 107 17.02 4.94 1.15
CA LEU A 107 18.30 5.44 0.66
C LEU A 107 18.42 6.97 0.59
N HIS A 108 17.44 7.72 1.12
CA HIS A 108 17.49 9.19 1.22
C HIS A 108 16.97 9.75 2.54
#